data_AF-A0A965UWU4-F1
#
_entry.id   AF-A0A965UWU4-F1
#
_cell.length_a   1.000
_cell.length_b   1.000
_cell.length_c   1.000
_cell.angle_alpha   90.00
_cell.angle_beta   90.00
_cell.angle_gamma   90.00
#
_symmetry.space_group_name_H-M   'P 1'
#
loop_
_entity.id
_entity.type
_entity.pdbx_description
1 polymer ?
#
loop_
_entity_poly.entity_id
_entity_poly.type
_entity_poly.pdbx_seq_one_letter_code
_entity_poly.pdbx_strand_id
1 'polypeptide(L)'
;MSYENVSRINEKVSTELDVLKRAMIEALEANLGIVTPAAAKIGIHRGTHYYWMKTDPDYAAAVESVQDIALDFAESKLHEQIKEKDTIATIFYLKTKGKKRGYIEKQEIAVDATIRPMIVLNGPTEEAG
;
A
#
# COMPACT_ATOMS: atom_id res chain seq x y z
N MET A 1 19.99 -1.89 -42.72
CA MET A 1 20.21 -2.90 -41.65
C MET A 1 19.54 -4.19 -42.08
N SER A 2 20.21 -5.34 -42.07
CA SER A 2 19.56 -6.64 -42.37
C SER A 2 18.62 -7.05 -41.22
N TYR A 3 17.50 -7.71 -41.53
CA TYR A 3 16.51 -8.19 -40.56
C TYR A 3 17.12 -9.03 -39.43
N GLU A 4 18.16 -9.79 -39.75
CA GLU A 4 18.85 -10.66 -38.82
C GLU A 4 19.58 -9.89 -37.71
N ASN A 5 20.12 -8.70 -38.01
CA ASN A 5 20.69 -7.82 -36.99
C ASN A 5 19.61 -7.20 -36.08
N VAL A 6 18.44 -6.87 -36.63
CA VAL A 6 17.32 -6.31 -35.85
C VAL A 6 16.77 -7.36 -34.87
N SER A 7 16.65 -8.62 -35.29
CA SER A 7 16.17 -9.71 -34.42
C SER A 7 17.07 -9.96 -33.22
N ARG A 8 18.40 -10.07 -33.43
CA ARG A 8 19.37 -10.28 -32.33
C ARG A 8 19.42 -9.11 -31.35
N ILE A 9 19.24 -7.87 -31.83
CA ILE A 9 19.21 -6.69 -30.97
C ILE A 9 17.98 -6.75 -30.04
N ASN A 10 16.80 -7.06 -30.58
CA ASN A 10 15.58 -7.14 -29.77
C ASN A 10 15.65 -8.25 -28.72
N GLU A 11 16.18 -9.42 -29.06
CA GLU A 11 16.34 -10.55 -28.13
C GLU A 11 17.33 -10.23 -26.99
N LYS A 12 18.43 -9.54 -27.29
CA LYS A 12 19.37 -9.07 -26.26
C LYS A 12 18.71 -8.08 -25.31
N VAL A 13 17.98 -7.10 -25.86
CA VAL A 13 17.31 -6.05 -25.07
C VAL A 13 16.22 -6.63 -24.17
N SER A 14 15.43 -7.60 -24.64
CA SER A 14 14.42 -8.27 -23.80
C SER A 14 15.06 -9.01 -22.63
N THR A 15 16.15 -9.75 -22.89
CA THR A 15 16.85 -10.52 -21.86
C THR A 15 17.47 -9.62 -20.79
N GLU A 16 18.06 -8.48 -21.19
CA GLU A 16 18.64 -7.51 -20.26
C GLU A 16 17.56 -6.84 -19.39
N LEU A 17 16.41 -6.51 -19.98
CA LEU A 17 15.29 -5.92 -19.25
C LEU A 17 14.73 -6.87 -18.18
N ASP A 18 14.64 -8.16 -18.48
CA ASP A 18 14.15 -9.17 -17.53
C ASP A 18 15.12 -9.39 -16.36
N VAL A 19 16.43 -9.31 -16.61
CA VAL A 19 17.45 -9.31 -15.55
C VAL A 19 17.30 -8.10 -14.64
N LEU A 20 17.08 -6.91 -15.20
CA LEU A 20 16.88 -5.69 -14.41
C LEU A 20 15.59 -5.73 -13.57
N LYS A 21 14.50 -6.26 -14.12
CA LYS A 21 13.24 -6.46 -13.39
C LYS A 21 13.43 -7.40 -12.21
N ARG A 22 14.08 -8.55 -12.41
CA ARG A 22 14.41 -9.47 -11.32
C ARG A 22 15.28 -8.83 -10.26
N ALA A 23 16.36 -8.15 -10.66
CA ALA A 23 17.23 -7.43 -9.73
C ALA A 23 16.46 -6.36 -8.93
N MET A 24 15.47 -5.70 -9.54
CA MET A 24 14.60 -4.76 -8.85
C MET A 24 13.73 -5.43 -7.79
N ILE A 25 13.16 -6.62 -8.08
CA ILE A 25 12.36 -7.38 -7.09
C ILE A 25 13.23 -7.78 -5.90
N GLU A 26 14.41 -8.35 -6.15
CA GLU A 26 15.37 -8.71 -5.08
C GLU A 26 15.81 -7.48 -4.27
N ALA A 27 15.99 -6.33 -4.93
CA ALA A 27 16.30 -5.08 -4.26
C ALA A 27 15.13 -4.55 -3.42
N LEU A 28 13.89 -4.73 -3.88
CA LEU A 28 12.69 -4.37 -3.12
C LEU A 28 12.55 -5.23 -1.87
N GLU A 29 12.76 -6.55 -1.96
CA GLU A 29 12.73 -7.46 -0.81
C GLU A 29 13.75 -7.04 0.26
N ALA A 30 14.99 -6.78 -0.16
CA ALA A 30 16.06 -6.32 0.73
C ALA A 30 15.79 -4.94 1.37
N ASN A 31 14.89 -4.15 0.78
CA ASN A 31 14.53 -2.81 1.25
C ASN A 31 13.08 -2.75 1.76
N LEU A 32 12.45 -3.88 2.07
CA LEU A 32 11.08 -3.95 2.60
C LEU A 32 10.06 -3.17 1.74
N GLY A 33 10.17 -3.34 0.41
CA GLY A 33 9.27 -2.72 -0.56
C GLY A 33 9.51 -1.23 -0.83
N ILE A 34 10.53 -0.60 -0.24
CA ILE A 34 10.81 0.83 -0.46
C ILE A 34 11.50 1.01 -1.82
N VAL A 35 10.77 1.62 -2.77
CA VAL A 35 11.19 1.77 -4.18
C VAL A 35 12.44 2.63 -4.36
N THR A 36 12.55 3.76 -3.64
CA THR A 36 13.67 4.71 -3.82
C THR A 36 15.06 4.08 -3.56
N PRO A 37 15.33 3.45 -2.40
CA PRO A 37 16.62 2.81 -2.14
C PRO A 37 16.82 1.55 -3.00
N ALA A 38 15.77 0.80 -3.32
CA ALA A 38 15.85 -0.34 -4.22
C ALA A 38 16.28 0.07 -5.63
N ALA A 39 15.65 1.09 -6.20
CA ALA A 39 15.97 1.63 -7.52
C ALA A 39 17.38 2.23 -7.57
N ALA A 40 17.79 2.94 -6.51
CA ALA A 40 19.16 3.45 -6.37
C ALA A 40 20.20 2.33 -6.31
N LYS A 41 19.91 1.23 -5.61
CA LYS A 41 20.81 0.07 -5.47
C LYS A 41 21.11 -0.60 -6.81
N ILE A 42 20.13 -0.66 -7.71
CA ILE A 42 20.29 -1.30 -9.02
C ILE A 42 20.59 -0.31 -10.16
N GLY A 43 20.64 1.00 -9.87
CA GLY A 43 20.98 2.02 -10.83
C GLY A 43 19.87 2.38 -11.83
N ILE A 44 18.58 2.21 -11.47
CA ILE A 44 17.45 2.61 -12.32
C ILE A 44 16.70 3.81 -11.74
N HIS A 45 15.99 4.54 -12.59
CA HIS A 45 15.06 5.56 -12.13
C HIS A 45 13.77 4.91 -11.60
N ARG A 46 13.24 5.39 -10.47
CA ARG A 46 11.97 4.87 -9.89
C ARG A 46 10.78 4.91 -10.87
N GLY A 47 10.80 5.84 -11.83
CA GLY A 47 9.78 5.91 -12.89
C GLY A 47 9.75 4.67 -13.78
N THR A 48 10.91 4.03 -13.99
CA THR A 48 11.02 2.77 -14.73
C THR A 48 10.29 1.64 -14.00
N HIS A 49 10.43 1.56 -12.67
CA HIS A 49 9.68 0.61 -11.86
C HIS A 49 8.16 0.78 -12.01
N TYR A 50 7.65 2.01 -11.87
CA TYR A 50 6.21 2.26 -12.04
C TYR A 50 5.71 2.00 -13.47
N TYR A 51 6.57 2.21 -14.47
CA TYR A 51 6.26 1.85 -15.85
C TYR A 51 6.11 0.32 -16.00
N TRP A 52 7.03 -0.46 -15.42
CA TRP A 52 6.93 -1.93 -15.43
C TRP A 52 5.70 -2.42 -14.67
N MET A 53 5.39 -1.84 -13.51
CA MET A 53 4.13 -2.13 -12.78
C MET A 53 2.87 -1.94 -13.63
N LYS A 54 2.88 -1.01 -14.58
CA LYS A 54 1.73 -0.73 -15.47
C LYS A 54 1.69 -1.62 -16.71
N THR A 55 2.86 -2.00 -17.22
CA THR A 55 3.00 -2.63 -18.55
C THR A 55 3.28 -4.13 -18.48
N ASP A 56 3.66 -4.64 -17.31
CA ASP A 56 4.01 -6.03 -17.06
C ASP A 56 3.24 -6.54 -15.83
N PRO A 57 2.11 -7.24 -16.03
CA PRO A 57 1.30 -7.77 -14.94
C PRO A 57 2.03 -8.79 -14.06
N ASP A 58 2.94 -9.59 -14.63
CA ASP A 58 3.68 -10.61 -13.89
C ASP A 58 4.69 -9.96 -12.94
N TYR A 59 5.37 -8.91 -13.42
CA TYR A 59 6.21 -8.06 -12.58
C TYR A 59 5.40 -7.41 -11.45
N ALA A 60 4.21 -6.89 -11.77
CA ALA A 60 3.35 -6.25 -10.77
C ALA A 60 2.92 -7.22 -9.66
N ALA A 61 2.53 -8.45 -10.02
CA ALA A 61 2.19 -9.50 -9.07
C ALA A 61 3.39 -9.87 -8.18
N ALA A 62 4.59 -9.96 -8.75
CA ALA A 62 5.80 -10.23 -7.98
C ALA A 62 6.09 -9.10 -6.97
N VAL A 63 5.98 -7.83 -7.37
CA VAL A 63 6.16 -6.69 -6.46
C VAL A 63 5.10 -6.66 -5.36
N GLU A 64 3.86 -7.04 -5.66
CA GLU A 64 2.80 -7.13 -4.65
C GLU A 64 3.16 -8.16 -3.57
N SER A 65 3.68 -9.33 -3.95
CA SER A 65 4.14 -10.35 -2.98
C SER A 65 5.27 -9.86 -2.06
N VAL A 66 6.09 -8.91 -2.51
CA VAL A 66 7.14 -8.29 -1.68
C VAL A 66 6.54 -7.42 -0.57
N GLN A 67 5.35 -6.86 -0.75
CA GLN A 67 4.69 -6.06 0.29
C GLN A 67 4.28 -6.93 1.48
N ASP A 68 3.89 -8.19 1.25
CA ASP A 68 3.58 -9.14 2.32
C ASP A 68 4.82 -9.41 3.19
N ILE A 69 6.00 -9.51 2.58
CA ILE A 69 7.27 -9.66 3.31
C ILE A 69 7.54 -8.44 4.21
N ALA A 70 7.25 -7.23 3.73
CA ALA A 70 7.42 -6.02 4.52
C ALA A 70 6.44 -5.98 5.71
N LEU A 71 5.22 -6.46 5.51
CA LEU A 71 4.23 -6.60 6.58
C LEU A 71 4.67 -7.63 7.62
N ASP A 72 5.12 -8.82 7.19
CA ASP A 72 5.63 -9.86 8.08
C ASP A 72 6.81 -9.36 8.92
N PHE A 73 7.73 -8.61 8.31
CA PHE A 73 8.83 -7.97 9.03
C PHE A 73 8.33 -6.98 10.09
N ALA A 74 7.36 -6.13 9.74
CA ALA A 74 6.76 -5.19 10.69
C ALA A 74 6.05 -5.92 11.83
N GLU A 75 5.32 -7.02 11.56
CA GLU A 75 4.70 -7.86 12.58
C GLU A 75 5.75 -8.50 13.50
N SER A 76 6.88 -8.98 12.97
CA SER A 76 8.00 -9.49 13.77
C SER A 76 8.55 -8.41 14.70
N LYS A 77 8.76 -7.19 14.21
CA LYS A 77 9.26 -6.07 15.04
C LYS A 77 8.26 -5.63 16.09
N LEU A 78 6.97 -5.64 15.78
CA LEU A 78 5.93 -5.41 16.77
C LEU A 78 5.99 -6.43 17.91
N HIS A 79 6.17 -7.72 17.60
CA HIS A 79 6.29 -8.76 18.61
C HIS A 79 7.57 -8.64 19.46
N GLU A 80 8.70 -8.26 18.85
CA GLU A 80 9.94 -7.96 19.59
C GLU A 80 9.71 -6.82 20.60
N GLN A 81 9.08 -5.71 20.19
CA GLN A 81 8.75 -4.59 21.07
C GLN A 81 7.83 -4.98 22.22
N ILE A 82 6.82 -5.83 21.96
CA ILE A 82 5.94 -6.35 23.01
C ILE A 82 6.72 -7.18 24.02
N LYS A 83 7.66 -8.01 23.56
CA LYS A 83 8.53 -8.81 24.45
C LYS A 83 9.41 -7.92 25.32
N GLU A 84 9.84 -6.77 24.80
CA GLU A 84 10.60 -5.74 25.51
C GLU A 84 9.74 -4.86 26.43
N LYS A 85 8.45 -5.17 26.59
CA LYS A 85 7.47 -4.49 27.44
C LYS A 85 7.14 -3.06 26.97
N ASP A 86 7.24 -2.78 25.67
CA ASP A 86 6.70 -1.55 25.11
C ASP A 86 5.17 -1.54 25.27
N THR A 87 4.68 -0.53 26.00
CA THR A 87 3.27 -0.41 26.36
C THR A 87 2.42 0.00 25.16
N ILE A 88 2.95 0.85 24.27
CA ILE A 88 2.23 1.36 23.10
C ILE A 88 2.05 0.23 22.08
N ALA A 89 3.11 -0.54 21.80
CA ALA A 89 3.09 -1.72 20.95
C ALA A 89 2.07 -2.76 21.45
N THR A 90 2.06 -3.02 22.76
CA THR A 90 1.11 -3.96 23.40
C THR A 90 -0.34 -3.48 23.25
N ILE A 91 -0.62 -2.20 23.53
CA ILE A 91 -1.96 -1.61 23.37
C ILE A 91 -2.40 -1.66 21.91
N PHE A 92 -1.53 -1.29 20.97
CA PHE A 92 -1.81 -1.29 19.54
C PHE A 92 -2.16 -2.70 19.04
N TYR A 93 -1.38 -3.71 19.41
CA TYR A 93 -1.64 -5.10 19.04
C TYR A 93 -2.98 -5.60 19.61
N LEU A 94 -3.30 -5.29 20.86
CA LEU A 94 -4.57 -5.69 21.47
C LEU A 94 -5.78 -4.98 20.85
N LYS A 95 -5.68 -3.68 20.57
CA LYS A 95 -6.73 -2.92 19.87
C LYS A 95 -7.01 -3.43 18.46
N THR A 96 -6.04 -4.09 17.82
CA THR A 96 -6.17 -4.59 16.44
C THR A 96 -6.53 -6.08 16.40
N LYS A 97 -5.66 -6.98 16.88
CA LYS A 97 -5.86 -8.44 16.85
C LYS A 97 -6.70 -8.94 18.04
N GLY A 98 -6.75 -8.19 19.15
CA GLY A 98 -7.49 -8.53 20.37
C GLY A 98 -8.98 -8.13 20.36
N LYS A 99 -9.51 -7.52 19.31
CA LYS A 99 -10.92 -7.05 19.25
C LYS A 99 -11.94 -8.12 19.63
N LYS A 100 -11.74 -9.37 19.15
CA LYS A 100 -12.61 -10.52 19.47
C LYS A 100 -12.63 -10.88 20.96
N ARG A 101 -11.63 -10.43 21.73
CA ARG A 101 -11.50 -10.62 23.18
C ARG A 101 -11.97 -9.40 23.99
N GLY A 102 -12.58 -8.40 23.34
CA GLY A 102 -13.15 -7.23 24.02
C GLY A 102 -12.24 -6.00 24.08
N TYR A 103 -11.07 -6.03 23.43
CA TYR A 103 -10.17 -4.86 23.33
C TYR A 103 -10.64 -3.88 22.25
N ILE A 104 -11.87 -3.38 22.41
CA ILE A 104 -12.50 -2.42 21.52
C ILE A 104 -12.55 -1.08 22.25
N GLU A 105 -12.06 -0.03 21.60
CA GLU A 105 -12.22 1.33 22.08
C GLU A 105 -13.66 1.78 21.84
N LYS A 106 -14.38 2.08 22.92
CA LYS A 106 -15.74 2.61 22.83
C LYS A 106 -15.64 4.11 22.58
N GLN A 107 -16.35 4.60 21.57
CA GLN A 107 -16.62 6.03 21.44
C GLN A 107 -17.81 6.40 22.33
N GLU A 108 -17.61 7.34 23.25
CA GLU A 108 -18.70 8.01 23.94
C GLU A 108 -19.17 9.19 23.08
N ILE A 109 -20.36 9.05 22.49
CA ILE A 109 -21.01 10.15 21.76
C ILE A 109 -21.91 10.88 22.76
N ALA A 110 -21.49 12.06 23.20
CA ALA A 110 -22.35 12.97 23.95
C ALA A 110 -23.34 13.63 22.97
N VAL A 111 -24.57 13.13 22.92
CA VAL A 111 -25.65 13.77 22.17
C VAL A 111 -26.24 14.87 23.04
N ASP A 112 -25.77 16.10 22.87
CA ASP A 112 -26.42 17.29 23.42
C ASP A 112 -27.58 17.67 22.50
N ALA A 113 -28.80 17.31 22.90
CA ALA A 113 -30.01 17.59 22.16
C ALA A 113 -30.45 19.05 22.40
N THR A 114 -29.73 20.02 21.84
CA THR A 114 -30.31 21.36 21.64
C THR A 114 -31.33 21.25 20.50
N ILE A 115 -32.57 20.89 20.84
CA ILE A 115 -33.70 20.90 19.90
C ILE A 115 -33.91 22.35 19.46
N ARG A 116 -33.39 22.72 18.29
CA ARG A 116 -33.81 23.94 17.61
C ARG A 116 -35.12 23.61 16.91
N PRO A 117 -36.27 24.21 17.30
CA PRO A 117 -37.50 24.00 16.57
C PRO A 117 -37.30 24.48 15.12
N MET A 118 -37.40 23.55 14.17
CA MET A 118 -37.40 23.87 12.74
C MET A 118 -38.79 24.40 12.41
N ILE A 119 -38.92 25.72 12.26
CA ILE A 119 -40.15 26.32 11.74
C ILE A 119 -40.14 26.08 10.23
N VAL A 120 -40.97 25.13 9.77
CA VAL A 120 -41.24 24.95 8.34
C VAL A 120 -42.23 26.02 7.91
N LEU A 121 -41.75 27.03 7.18
CA LEU A 121 -42.62 27.99 6.51
C LEU A 121 -43.19 27.31 5.27
N ASN A 122 -44.46 26.90 5.32
CA ASN A 122 -45.19 26.53 4.10
C ASN A 122 -45.36 27.80 3.26
N GLY A 123 -44.64 27.87 2.13
CA GLY A 123 -44.80 28.93 1.14
C GLY A 123 -46.21 28.94 0.54
N PRO A 124 -46.70 30.09 0.07
CA PRO A 124 -48.05 30.19 -0.46
C PRO A 124 -48.19 29.25 -1.67
N THR A 125 -49.20 28.39 -1.63
CA THR A 125 -49.65 27.64 -2.81
C THR A 125 -50.20 28.64 -3.81
N GLU A 126 -49.57 28.77 -4.98
CA GLU A 126 -50.15 29.46 -6.12
C GLU A 126 -51.47 28.75 -6.50
N GLU A 127 -52.58 29.34 -6.09
CA GLU A 127 -53.89 29.00 -6.66
C GLU A 127 -53.94 29.63 -8.05
N ALA A 128 -53.70 28.80 -9.06
CA ALA A 128 -53.96 29.15 -10.45
C ALA A 128 -55.48 29.25 -10.66
N GLY A 129 -55.97 30.45 -10.98
CA GLY A 129 -57.35 30.73 -11.37
C GLY A 129 -57.49 32.14 -11.90
#